data_AF-A0A2N2WKA7-F1
#
_entry.id   AF-A0A2N2WKA7-F1
#
_cell.length_a   1.000
_cell.length_b   1.000
_cell.length_c   1.000
_cell.angle_alpha   90.00
_cell.angle_beta   90.00
_cell.angle_gamma   90.00
#
_symmetry.space_group_name_H-M   'P 1'
#
loop_
_entity.id
_entity.type
_entity.pdbx_description
1 polymer ?
#
loop_
_entity_poly.entity_id
_entity_poly.type
_entity_poly.pdbx_seq_one_letter_code
_entity_poly.pdbx_strand_id
1 'polypeptide(L)'
;MFLVISGFLSCCNNVNCDNAQICVKNVGNETIHYCWNCNSYDDSIAPGESTCLDVGPIYINLTTTSTVWVEFDSDHGTYRTEVNDCYIEKEIE
;
A
#
# COMPACT_ATOMS: atom_id res chain seq x y z
N MET A 1 -8.27 26.77 34.80
CA MET A 1 -8.89 25.56 34.21
C MET A 1 -8.21 25.30 32.89
N PHE A 2 -7.67 24.10 32.72
CA PHE A 2 -6.58 23.74 31.79
C PHE A 2 -6.89 23.99 30.31
N LEU A 3 -5.90 24.58 29.62
CA LEU A 3 -5.74 24.59 28.15
C LEU A 3 -5.42 23.18 27.65
N VAL A 4 -6.04 22.75 26.55
CA VAL A 4 -5.51 21.67 25.71
C VAL A 4 -5.50 22.17 24.27
N ILE A 5 -4.35 22.71 23.88
CA ILE A 5 -3.99 22.97 22.48
C ILE A 5 -3.54 21.62 21.95
N SER A 6 -4.42 20.92 21.23
CA SER A 6 -4.06 19.70 20.50
C SER A 6 -3.21 20.09 19.30
N GLY A 7 -1.91 20.22 19.52
CA GLY A 7 -0.95 20.29 18.43
C GLY A 7 -1.05 19.00 17.63
N PHE A 8 -1.39 19.12 16.34
CA PHE A 8 -1.12 18.08 15.36
C PHE A 8 0.40 17.95 15.28
N LEU A 9 0.96 17.11 16.14
CA LEU A 9 2.27 16.52 15.91
C LEU A 9 2.14 15.75 14.60
N SER A 10 2.57 16.40 13.51
CA SER A 10 3.07 15.70 12.34
C SER A 10 4.30 14.94 12.85
N CYS A 11 4.06 13.77 13.46
CA CYS A 11 5.13 12.88 13.88
C CYS A 11 5.81 12.44 12.61
N CYS A 12 7.00 12.99 12.39
CA CYS A 12 7.88 12.53 11.34
C CYS A 12 8.23 11.06 11.59
N ASN A 13 7.49 10.18 10.93
CA ASN A 13 7.65 8.73 11.11
C ASN A 13 8.96 8.32 10.44
N ASN A 14 9.88 7.79 11.24
CA ASN A 14 10.96 6.98 10.70
C ASN A 14 10.41 5.58 10.53
N VAL A 15 10.46 5.05 9.31
CA VAL A 15 10.01 3.69 9.00
C VAL A 15 11.23 2.87 8.63
N ASN A 16 11.39 1.75 9.30
CA ASN A 16 12.46 0.81 9.07
C ASN A 16 11.88 -0.59 9.17
N CYS A 17 11.83 -1.28 8.04
CA CYS A 17 11.43 -2.67 7.97
C CYS A 17 12.26 -3.41 6.93
N ASP A 18 12.59 -4.65 7.28
CA ASP A 18 13.38 -5.54 6.43
C ASP A 18 12.54 -6.16 5.30
N ASN A 19 11.22 -6.26 5.50
CA ASN A 19 10.27 -6.69 4.48
C ASN A 19 8.97 -5.89 4.62
N ALA A 20 8.81 -4.85 3.81
CA ALA A 20 7.54 -4.17 3.65
C ALA A 20 6.63 -4.97 2.73
N GLN A 21 5.33 -4.93 3.02
CA GLN A 21 4.32 -5.64 2.25
C GLN A 21 3.16 -4.70 1.92
N ILE A 22 2.67 -4.82 0.69
CA ILE A 22 1.43 -4.18 0.27
C ILE A 22 0.43 -5.27 -0.11
N CYS A 23 -0.77 -5.18 0.42
CA CYS A 23 -1.87 -6.08 0.12
C CYS A 23 -3.01 -5.31 -0.54
N VAL A 24 -3.65 -5.93 -1.52
CA VAL A 24 -4.86 -5.45 -2.16
C VAL A 24 -5.97 -6.45 -1.88
N LYS A 25 -7.09 -5.95 -1.36
CA LYS A 25 -8.28 -6.72 -1.03
C LYS A 25 -9.43 -6.36 -1.95
N ASN A 26 -10.03 -7.38 -2.56
CA ASN A 26 -11.25 -7.21 -3.34
C ASN A 26 -12.45 -7.15 -2.37
N VAL A 27 -13.04 -5.97 -2.23
CA VAL A 27 -14.28 -5.74 -1.45
C VAL A 27 -15.53 -5.65 -2.33
N GLY A 28 -15.35 -5.76 -3.64
CA GLY A 28 -16.43 -5.79 -4.63
C GLY A 28 -17.13 -7.16 -4.72
N ASN A 29 -17.93 -7.33 -5.77
CA ASN A 29 -18.71 -8.55 -6.01
C ASN A 29 -18.22 -9.36 -7.23
N GLU A 30 -17.26 -8.84 -7.98
CA GLU A 30 -16.71 -9.45 -9.19
C GLU A 30 -15.27 -9.91 -8.95
N THR A 31 -14.80 -10.87 -9.74
CA THR A 31 -13.39 -11.28 -9.69
C THR A 31 -12.55 -10.25 -10.42
N ILE A 32 -11.48 -9.76 -9.79
CA ILE A 32 -10.61 -8.75 -10.38
C ILE A 32 -9.39 -9.46 -10.97
N HIS A 33 -9.14 -9.25 -12.25
CA HIS A 33 -7.93 -9.72 -12.92
C HIS A 33 -6.84 -8.66 -12.78
N TYR A 34 -5.66 -9.06 -12.31
CA TYR A 34 -4.63 -8.09 -11.94
C TYR A 34 -3.22 -8.54 -12.31
N CYS A 35 -2.29 -7.60 -12.18
CA CYS A 35 -0.87 -7.88 -12.04
C CYS A 35 -0.15 -6.75 -11.28
N TRP A 36 1.09 -7.02 -10.87
CA TRP A 36 1.94 -6.04 -10.20
C TRP A 36 3.01 -5.49 -11.15
N ASN A 37 3.05 -4.17 -11.34
CA ASN A 37 4.01 -3.45 -12.19
C ASN A 37 4.14 -4.06 -13.61
N CYS A 38 3.03 -4.37 -14.26
CA CYS A 38 3.03 -5.16 -15.48
C CYS A 38 2.02 -4.67 -16.53
N ASN A 39 2.17 -5.14 -17.78
CA ASN A 39 1.34 -4.70 -18.91
C ASN A 39 0.19 -5.67 -19.27
N SER A 40 0.04 -6.79 -18.56
CA SER A 40 -0.97 -7.83 -18.85
C SER A 40 -1.32 -8.66 -17.62
N TYR A 41 -2.61 -8.77 -17.30
CA TYR A 41 -3.08 -9.53 -16.13
C TYR A 41 -2.63 -10.98 -16.17
N ASP A 42 -2.03 -11.45 -15.08
CA ASP A 42 -1.49 -12.80 -14.91
C ASP A 42 -2.14 -13.56 -13.76
N ASP A 43 -2.91 -12.87 -12.90
CA ASP A 43 -3.57 -13.46 -11.75
C ASP A 43 -4.97 -12.83 -11.52
N SER A 44 -5.71 -13.35 -10.53
CA SER A 44 -7.03 -12.87 -10.16
C SER A 44 -7.31 -12.96 -8.66
N ILE A 45 -8.10 -12.03 -8.12
CA ILE A 45 -8.58 -12.06 -6.74
C ILE A 45 -10.12 -12.11 -6.69
N ALA A 46 -10.67 -13.13 -6.03
CA ALA A 46 -12.12 -13.26 -5.89
C ALA A 46 -12.67 -12.29 -4.82
N PRO A 47 -14.00 -12.03 -4.80
CA PRO A 47 -14.63 -11.23 -3.77
C PRO A 47 -14.28 -11.69 -2.35
N GLY A 48 -13.79 -10.77 -1.53
CA GLY A 48 -13.37 -11.01 -0.15
C GLY A 48 -11.93 -11.54 0.01
N GLU A 49 -11.24 -11.85 -1.09
CA GLU A 49 -9.84 -12.28 -1.07
C GLU A 49 -8.86 -11.11 -1.13
N SER A 50 -7.65 -11.37 -0.64
CA SER A 50 -6.53 -10.43 -0.70
C SER A 50 -5.34 -11.08 -1.40
N THR A 51 -4.62 -10.28 -2.18
CA THR A 51 -3.29 -10.61 -2.69
C THR A 51 -2.26 -9.64 -2.13
N CYS A 52 -1.03 -10.10 -1.92
CA CYS A 52 0.04 -9.29 -1.35
C CYS A 52 1.31 -9.36 -2.18
N LEU A 53 2.01 -8.23 -2.27
CA LEU A 53 3.33 -8.11 -2.85
C LEU A 53 4.33 -7.76 -1.75
N ASP A 54 5.39 -8.56 -1.64
CA ASP A 54 6.56 -8.23 -0.85
C ASP A 54 7.39 -7.17 -1.60
N VAL A 55 7.54 -6.01 -0.99
CA VAL A 55 8.23 -4.85 -1.54
C VAL A 55 9.71 -4.87 -1.17
N GLY A 56 10.08 -5.67 -0.17
CA GLY A 56 11.43 -5.72 0.39
C GLY A 56 11.69 -4.60 1.40
N PRO A 57 12.95 -4.33 1.72
CA PRO A 57 13.28 -3.40 2.80
C PRO A 57 13.00 -1.95 2.41
N ILE A 58 12.38 -1.19 3.33
CA ILE A 58 12.24 0.27 3.19
C ILE A 58 12.85 0.98 4.40
N TYR A 59 13.54 2.08 4.12
CA TYR A 59 14.15 2.95 5.11
C TYR A 59 13.73 4.39 4.83
N ILE A 60 12.81 4.90 5.63
CA ILE A 60 12.31 6.27 5.56
C ILE A 60 12.77 6.99 6.81
N ASN A 61 13.47 8.11 6.63
CA ASN A 61 13.82 8.99 7.73
C ASN A 61 13.55 10.45 7.35
N LEU A 62 13.72 11.34 8.33
CA LEU A 62 13.53 12.79 8.21
C LEU A 62 14.27 13.49 7.05
N THR A 63 15.33 12.88 6.52
CA THR A 63 16.21 13.47 5.49
C THR A 63 16.28 12.66 4.19
N THR A 64 15.74 11.44 4.20
CA THR A 64 15.83 10.46 3.12
C THR A 64 14.48 9.76 3.03
N THR A 65 13.73 10.10 2.00
CA THR A 65 12.56 9.35 1.57
C THR A 65 13.02 8.32 0.56
N SER A 66 13.13 7.06 0.98
CA SER A 66 13.13 5.94 0.04
C SER A 66 11.70 5.78 -0.46
N THR A 67 11.33 6.56 -1.48
CA THR A 67 9.98 6.50 -2.03
C THR A 67 9.85 5.27 -2.93
N VAL A 68 9.33 4.19 -2.38
CA VAL A 68 8.96 3.01 -3.17
C VAL A 68 7.50 3.16 -3.60
N TRP A 69 7.26 3.05 -4.90
CA TRP A 69 5.92 3.03 -5.47
C TRP A 69 5.62 1.65 -5.99
N VAL A 70 4.44 1.15 -5.70
CA VAL A 70 3.91 -0.08 -6.27
C VAL A 70 2.70 0.24 -7.12
N GLU A 71 2.68 -0.29 -8.33
CA GLU A 71 1.56 -0.21 -9.25
C GLU A 71 0.83 -1.55 -9.27
N PHE A 72 -0.47 -1.50 -8.99
CA PHE A 72 -1.40 -2.61 -9.11
C PHE A 72 -2.31 -2.31 -10.31
N ASP A 73 -2.08 -3.04 -11.40
CA ASP A 73 -2.86 -2.91 -12.62
C ASP A 73 -3.95 -3.96 -12.62
N SER A 74 -5.18 -3.54 -12.83
CA SER A 74 -6.34 -4.43 -12.91
C SER A 74 -7.24 -4.07 -14.07
N ASP A 75 -8.17 -4.97 -14.40
CA ASP A 75 -9.27 -4.71 -15.32
C ASP A 75 -10.28 -3.66 -14.80
N HIS A 76 -10.21 -3.32 -13.51
CA HIS A 76 -10.99 -2.27 -12.85
C HIS A 76 -10.23 -0.93 -12.72
N GLY A 77 -8.95 -0.91 -13.08
CA GLY A 77 -8.11 0.29 -13.09
C GLY A 77 -6.70 0.08 -12.55
N THR A 78 -5.91 1.14 -12.60
CA THR A 78 -4.53 1.16 -12.09
C THR A 78 -4.47 1.90 -10.77
N TYR A 79 -3.93 1.23 -9.75
CA TYR A 79 -3.78 1.76 -8.39
C TYR A 79 -2.31 1.89 -8.04
N ARG A 80 -1.85 3.13 -7.87
CA ARG A 80 -0.46 3.43 -7.50
C ARG A 80 -0.39 3.83 -6.03
N THR A 81 0.38 3.07 -5.24
CA THR A 81 0.48 3.26 -3.80
C THR A 81 1.92 3.54 -3.39
N GLU A 82 2.11 4.56 -2.54
CA GLU A 82 3.39 4.85 -1.91
C GLU A 82 3.59 3.90 -0.74
N VAL A 83 4.69 3.15 -0.74
CA VAL A 83 5.02 2.23 0.35
C VAL A 83 5.81 2.98 1.41
N ASN A 84 5.07 3.55 2.37
CA ASN A 84 5.60 4.37 3.45
C ASN A 84 5.40 3.77 4.85
N ASP A 85 4.95 2.51 4.94
CA ASP A 85 4.79 1.74 6.16
C ASP A 85 5.23 0.29 5.91
N CYS A 86 5.48 -0.47 6.97
CA CYS A 86 5.85 -1.89 6.90
C CYS A 86 4.74 -2.76 6.32
N TYR A 87 3.48 -2.34 6.51
CA TYR A 87 2.31 -3.03 6.01
C TYR A 87 1.29 -2.02 5.51
N ILE A 88 0.83 -2.19 4.28
CA ILE A 88 -0.21 -1.36 3.68
C ILE A 88 -1.28 -2.29 3.13
N GLU A 89 -2.54 -2.02 3.45
CA GLU A 89 -3.69 -2.71 2.87
C GLU A 89 -4.54 -1.71 2.09
N LYS A 90 -4.92 -2.09 0.87
CA LYS A 90 -5.75 -1.29 0.00
C LYS A 90 -6.98 -2.09 -0.43
N GLU A 91 -8.16 -1.55 -0.17
CA GLU A 91 -9.41 -2.11 -0.66
C GLU A 91 -9.73 -1.56 -2.06
N ILE A 92 -10.17 -2.44 -2.96
CA ILE A 92 -10.63 -2.12 -4.32
C ILE A 92 -11.91 -2.89 -4.66
N GLU A 93 -12.67 -2.38 -5.63
CA GLU A 93 -13.95 -2.94 -6.11
C GLU A 93 -14.10 -2.82 -7.63
#